data_AF-A0A352CLB8-F1
#
_entry.id   AF-A0A352CLB8-F1
#
_cell.length_a   1.000
_cell.length_b   1.000
_cell.length_c   1.000
_cell.angle_alpha   90.00
_cell.angle_beta   90.00
_cell.angle_gamma   90.00
#
_symmetry.space_group_name_H-M   'P 1'
#
loop_
_entity.id
_entity.type
_entity.pdbx_description
1 polymer ?
#
loop_
_entity_poly.entity_id
_entity_poly.type
_entity_poly.pdbx_seq_one_letter_code
_entity_poly.pdbx_strand_id
1 'polypeptide(L)'
;VGDGKMSKSKGNTIYADTLVDMFGIDAVRYFMIHEMPFDNDGVFTWDTMVERYNSDLANTLGNLVKRTISMSNQYLGGVTKDCGVKEDVDDDLYATALSARERAEEKMSTLHVADAITEIFEVFKRSNKYIDETTPWILAKDEEKKERLSTVLYNLCDCIVIGASLLSPYMPDTAKAILEQMNTVMPEYDALDKRGAFVSGTKVSEDPAVLFDRKKLEDVLKEVEKLYPPKKEESDKKDGGTKSAAGEAPAAEHKSEITIDDFDKMELRVGVIKQCEAVEKSKKLLCSQVDIGDRTLQIVSGIRKHYSPEEMVGKRVMVITNLAPAKLAGVESQGMLLCAEDAEGNLALMTPEKDMPAGAEIC
;
A
#
# COMPACT_ATOMS: atom_id res chain seq x y z
N VAL A 1 -5.85 -11.27 -11.24
CA VAL A 1 -6.40 -10.63 -10.03
C VAL A 1 -5.94 -11.47 -8.87
N GLY A 2 -4.94 -10.98 -8.13
CA GLY A 2 -4.07 -11.85 -7.34
C GLY A 2 -3.36 -12.90 -8.22
N ASP A 3 -3.22 -14.14 -7.72
CA ASP A 3 -2.43 -15.23 -8.33
C ASP A 3 -3.04 -15.92 -9.57
N GLY A 4 -4.15 -15.41 -10.12
CA GLY A 4 -4.88 -16.06 -11.22
C GLY A 4 -5.28 -15.16 -12.40
N LYS A 5 -5.32 -15.76 -13.61
CA LYS A 5 -5.89 -15.12 -14.81
C LYS A 5 -7.37 -14.79 -14.60
N MET A 6 -7.80 -13.64 -15.12
CA MET A 6 -9.21 -13.23 -15.13
C MET A 6 -10.04 -14.22 -15.95
N SER A 7 -11.16 -14.68 -15.40
CA SER A 7 -12.12 -15.51 -16.10
C SER A 7 -13.54 -15.22 -15.66
N LYS A 8 -14.45 -15.04 -16.64
CA LYS A 8 -15.88 -14.89 -16.39
C LYS A 8 -16.48 -16.12 -15.71
N SER A 9 -15.92 -17.30 -15.95
CA SER A 9 -16.37 -18.55 -15.31
C SER A 9 -15.95 -18.65 -13.85
N LYS A 10 -14.81 -18.05 -13.46
CA LYS A 10 -14.31 -18.03 -12.08
C LYS A 10 -14.86 -16.88 -11.24
N GLY A 11 -15.65 -15.98 -11.83
CA GLY A 11 -16.20 -14.82 -11.12
C GLY A 11 -15.16 -13.77 -10.70
N ASN A 12 -13.88 -13.92 -11.05
CA ASN A 12 -12.79 -13.02 -10.66
C ASN A 12 -12.49 -11.94 -11.72
N THR A 13 -13.42 -11.66 -12.62
CA THR A 13 -13.25 -10.65 -13.66
C THR A 13 -13.56 -9.28 -13.09
N ILE A 14 -12.60 -8.36 -13.19
CA ILE A 14 -12.80 -6.96 -12.82
C ILE A 14 -13.12 -6.18 -14.08
N TYR A 15 -14.26 -5.51 -14.08
CA TYR A 15 -14.70 -4.71 -15.22
C TYR A 15 -14.26 -3.25 -15.04
N ALA A 16 -13.89 -2.62 -16.16
CA ALA A 16 -13.37 -1.26 -16.16
C ALA A 16 -14.41 -0.24 -15.68
N ASP A 17 -15.69 -0.42 -16.04
CA ASP A 17 -16.80 0.41 -15.56
C ASP A 17 -16.89 0.42 -14.03
N THR A 18 -16.75 -0.75 -13.39
CA THR A 18 -16.72 -0.87 -11.93
C THR A 18 -15.58 -0.08 -11.32
N LEU A 19 -14.38 -0.19 -11.89
CA LEU A 19 -13.23 0.57 -11.41
C LEU A 19 -13.46 2.08 -11.53
N VAL A 20 -14.03 2.51 -12.66
CA VAL A 20 -14.33 3.92 -12.93
C VAL A 20 -15.42 4.44 -11.98
N ASP A 21 -16.46 3.67 -11.71
CA ASP A 21 -17.52 4.05 -10.78
C ASP A 21 -16.99 4.21 -9.34
N MET A 22 -16.06 3.34 -8.94
CA MET A 22 -15.52 3.33 -7.59
C MET A 22 -14.40 4.38 -7.37
N PHE A 23 -13.52 4.57 -8.36
CA PHE A 23 -12.29 5.37 -8.22
C PHE A 23 -12.24 6.59 -9.13
N GLY A 24 -13.09 6.69 -10.14
CA GLY A 24 -13.04 7.74 -11.16
C GLY A 24 -12.13 7.39 -12.33
N ILE A 25 -12.44 7.92 -13.51
CA ILE A 25 -11.78 7.55 -14.77
C ILE A 25 -10.27 7.80 -14.75
N ASP A 26 -9.85 8.96 -14.27
CA ASP A 26 -8.44 9.35 -14.26
C ASP A 26 -7.62 8.55 -13.27
N ALA A 27 -8.19 8.17 -12.12
CA ALA A 27 -7.50 7.32 -11.17
C ALA A 27 -7.26 5.92 -11.75
N VAL A 28 -8.24 5.39 -12.49
CA VAL A 28 -8.10 4.11 -13.20
C VAL A 28 -7.07 4.23 -14.32
N ARG A 29 -7.11 5.30 -15.12
CA ARG A 29 -6.09 5.56 -16.16
C ARG A 29 -4.69 5.62 -15.57
N TYR A 30 -4.52 6.39 -14.50
CA TYR A 30 -3.25 6.49 -13.78
C TYR A 30 -2.76 5.11 -13.34
N PHE A 31 -3.59 4.35 -12.62
CA PHE A 31 -3.21 3.03 -12.14
C PHE A 31 -2.78 2.09 -13.28
N MET A 32 -3.57 2.04 -14.35
CA MET A 32 -3.32 1.13 -15.48
C MET A 32 -2.06 1.49 -16.27
N ILE A 33 -1.66 2.76 -16.29
CA ILE A 33 -0.49 3.21 -17.05
C ILE A 33 0.77 3.20 -16.16
N HIS A 34 0.63 3.50 -14.88
CA HIS A 34 1.75 3.67 -13.95
C HIS A 34 2.14 2.37 -13.25
N GLU A 35 1.18 1.55 -12.81
CA GLU A 35 1.47 0.34 -12.02
C GLU A 35 1.53 -0.93 -12.85
N MET A 36 0.83 -0.98 -13.98
CA MET A 36 0.86 -2.18 -14.81
C MET A 36 2.11 -2.15 -15.70
N PRO A 37 2.95 -3.21 -15.64
CA PRO A 37 4.11 -3.30 -16.50
C PRO A 37 3.69 -3.26 -17.97
N PHE A 38 4.44 -2.50 -18.77
CA PHE A 38 4.18 -2.40 -20.20
C PHE A 38 4.57 -3.68 -20.96
N ASP A 39 5.70 -4.29 -20.59
CA ASP A 39 6.30 -5.42 -21.32
C ASP A 39 5.89 -6.81 -20.81
N ASN A 40 5.30 -6.90 -19.61
CA ASN A 40 4.99 -8.17 -18.94
C ASN A 40 3.55 -8.19 -18.42
N ASP A 41 3.06 -9.37 -18.03
CA ASP A 41 1.75 -9.51 -17.39
C ASP A 41 1.74 -8.77 -16.04
N GLY A 42 0.79 -7.84 -15.89
CA GLY A 42 0.56 -7.12 -14.63
C GLY A 42 -0.36 -7.86 -13.66
N VAL A 43 -0.11 -7.70 -12.36
CA VAL A 43 -0.97 -8.22 -11.29
C VAL A 43 -1.80 -7.09 -10.71
N PHE A 44 -3.11 -7.14 -10.92
CA PHE A 44 -4.06 -6.27 -10.24
C PHE A 44 -4.49 -6.87 -8.89
N THR A 45 -4.44 -6.08 -7.83
CA THR A 45 -5.09 -6.33 -6.53
C THR A 45 -5.85 -5.07 -6.09
N TRP A 46 -6.90 -5.25 -5.29
CA TRP A 46 -7.64 -4.13 -4.71
C TRP A 46 -6.77 -3.34 -3.72
N ASP A 47 -5.88 -4.02 -3.00
CA ASP A 47 -4.88 -3.46 -2.11
C ASP A 47 -4.00 -2.45 -2.84
N THR A 48 -3.33 -2.87 -3.94
CA THR A 48 -2.44 -1.99 -4.71
C THR A 48 -3.23 -0.83 -5.35
N MET A 49 -4.47 -1.06 -5.80
CA MET A 49 -5.32 0.03 -6.31
C MET A 49 -5.61 1.08 -5.24
N VAL A 50 -6.04 0.65 -4.05
CA VAL A 50 -6.36 1.55 -2.93
C VAL A 50 -5.11 2.24 -2.39
N GLU A 51 -4.00 1.54 -2.32
CA GLU A 51 -2.71 2.08 -1.88
C GLU A 51 -2.29 3.23 -2.78
N ARG A 52 -2.21 3.02 -4.10
CA ARG A 52 -1.77 4.02 -5.08
C ARG A 52 -2.73 5.19 -5.20
N TYR A 53 -4.03 4.90 -5.16
CA TYR A 53 -5.05 5.94 -5.08
C TYR A 53 -4.82 6.86 -3.88
N ASN A 54 -4.57 6.27 -2.70
CA ASN A 54 -4.41 7.05 -1.48
C ASN A 54 -3.05 7.76 -1.41
N SER A 55 -1.94 7.08 -1.74
CA SER A 55 -0.60 7.64 -1.61
C SER A 55 -0.34 8.74 -2.64
N ASP A 56 -0.64 8.46 -3.89
CA ASP A 56 -0.17 9.28 -4.99
C ASP A 56 -1.24 10.33 -5.33
N LEU A 57 -2.49 9.89 -5.50
CA LEU A 57 -3.56 10.79 -5.90
C LEU A 57 -4.10 11.61 -4.72
N ALA A 58 -4.53 10.96 -3.63
CA ALA A 58 -5.12 11.69 -2.51
C ALA A 58 -4.08 12.45 -1.67
N ASN A 59 -3.01 11.79 -1.23
CA ASN A 59 -2.05 12.37 -0.29
C ASN A 59 -1.00 13.26 -0.97
N THR A 60 -0.51 12.90 -2.15
CA THR A 60 0.56 13.68 -2.82
C THR A 60 -0.03 14.81 -3.66
N LEU A 61 -0.93 14.51 -4.60
CA LEU A 61 -1.50 15.50 -5.52
C LEU A 61 -2.67 16.27 -4.91
N GLY A 62 -3.72 15.57 -4.49
CA GLY A 62 -4.97 16.15 -4.02
C GLY A 62 -4.79 17.04 -2.79
N ASN A 63 -4.06 16.55 -1.79
CA ASN A 63 -3.73 17.30 -0.59
C ASN A 63 -2.87 18.54 -0.87
N LEU A 64 -1.91 18.45 -1.80
CA LEU A 64 -1.07 19.59 -2.19
C LEU A 64 -1.90 20.73 -2.77
N VAL A 65 -2.76 20.42 -3.75
CA VAL A 65 -3.64 21.41 -4.40
C VAL A 65 -4.53 22.07 -3.34
N LYS A 66 -5.22 21.26 -2.55
CA LYS A 66 -6.13 21.75 -1.52
C LYS A 66 -5.43 22.62 -0.47
N ARG A 67 -4.28 22.18 0.05
CA ARG A 67 -3.52 22.92 1.08
C ARG A 67 -2.97 24.23 0.52
N THR A 68 -2.44 24.23 -0.70
CA THR A 68 -1.94 25.46 -1.35
C THR A 68 -3.06 26.48 -1.49
N ILE A 69 -4.20 26.10 -2.06
CA ILE A 69 -5.36 27.01 -2.21
C ILE A 69 -5.87 27.49 -0.85
N SER A 70 -5.99 26.58 0.12
CA SER A 70 -6.45 26.93 1.48
C SER A 70 -5.53 27.96 2.15
N MET A 71 -4.21 27.79 2.05
CA MET A 71 -3.24 28.76 2.59
C MET A 71 -3.30 30.10 1.85
N SER A 72 -3.44 30.08 0.52
CA SER A 72 -3.64 31.29 -0.30
C SER A 72 -4.88 32.06 0.14
N ASN A 73 -6.00 31.39 0.35
CA ASN A 73 -7.24 31.99 0.86
C ASN A 73 -7.06 32.53 2.27
N GLN A 74 -6.51 31.71 3.17
CA GLN A 74 -6.38 32.04 4.58
C GLN A 74 -5.46 33.23 4.83
N TYR A 75 -4.32 33.29 4.14
CA TYR A 75 -3.27 34.27 4.45
C TYR A 75 -3.24 35.48 3.52
N LEU A 76 -3.71 35.33 2.27
CA LEU A 76 -3.59 36.36 1.23
C LEU A 76 -4.93 36.70 0.57
N GLY A 77 -6.06 36.22 1.12
CA GLY A 77 -7.39 36.44 0.53
C GLY A 77 -7.55 35.80 -0.86
N GLY A 78 -6.77 34.77 -1.13
CA GLY A 78 -6.80 33.97 -2.36
C GLY A 78 -5.92 34.53 -3.49
N VAL A 79 -5.31 35.70 -3.32
CA VAL A 79 -4.50 36.34 -4.37
C VAL A 79 -3.02 36.15 -4.07
N THR A 80 -2.35 35.34 -4.89
CA THR A 80 -0.89 35.11 -4.78
C THR A 80 -0.15 35.87 -5.87
N LYS A 81 0.93 36.55 -5.51
CA LYS A 81 1.77 37.32 -6.43
C LYS A 81 3.24 36.93 -6.28
N ASP A 82 3.95 36.84 -7.39
CA ASP A 82 5.40 36.93 -7.37
C ASP A 82 5.84 38.35 -7.00
N CYS A 83 6.36 38.53 -5.78
CA CYS A 83 6.91 39.79 -5.31
C CYS A 83 8.43 39.89 -5.52
N GLY A 84 9.07 38.91 -6.16
CA GLY A 84 10.52 38.90 -6.41
C GLY A 84 11.39 38.57 -5.20
N VAL A 85 10.80 38.25 -4.04
CA VAL A 85 11.54 37.86 -2.84
C VAL A 85 11.89 36.38 -2.90
N LYS A 86 13.20 36.09 -3.01
CA LYS A 86 13.72 34.78 -3.38
C LYS A 86 14.69 34.20 -2.36
N GLU A 87 14.62 32.88 -2.18
CA GLU A 87 15.57 32.07 -1.41
C GLU A 87 16.03 30.85 -2.22
N ASP A 88 17.12 30.19 -1.83
CA ASP A 88 17.71 29.07 -2.57
C ASP A 88 16.74 27.89 -2.78
N VAL A 89 15.85 27.66 -1.81
CA VAL A 89 14.79 26.63 -1.90
C VAL A 89 13.84 26.86 -3.07
N ASP A 90 13.67 28.10 -3.53
CA ASP A 90 12.82 28.45 -4.68
C ASP A 90 13.44 27.98 -5.99
N ASP A 91 14.77 28.08 -6.10
CA ASP A 91 15.48 27.62 -7.29
C ASP A 91 15.48 26.11 -7.40
N ASP A 92 15.61 25.40 -6.28
CA ASP A 92 15.54 23.94 -6.26
C ASP A 92 14.14 23.42 -6.64
N LEU A 93 13.08 24.09 -6.17
CA LEU A 93 11.71 23.82 -6.61
C LEU A 93 11.57 23.99 -8.13
N TYR A 94 11.97 25.15 -8.65
CA TYR A 94 11.83 25.43 -10.08
C TYR A 94 12.77 24.59 -10.94
N ALA A 95 13.97 24.25 -10.47
CA ALA A 95 14.85 23.32 -11.18
C ALA A 95 14.14 21.99 -11.40
N THR A 96 13.45 21.47 -10.38
CA THR A 96 12.67 20.23 -10.48
C THR A 96 11.49 20.36 -11.44
N ALA A 97 10.71 21.44 -11.33
CA ALA A 97 9.51 21.66 -12.13
C ALA A 97 9.80 21.91 -13.62
N LEU A 98 10.75 22.80 -13.93
CA LEU A 98 11.02 23.24 -15.30
C LEU A 98 11.74 22.17 -16.14
N SER A 99 12.48 21.26 -15.49
CA SER A 99 13.10 20.12 -16.17
C SER A 99 12.20 18.90 -16.29
N ALA A 100 11.02 18.90 -15.65
CA ALA A 100 10.11 17.76 -15.67
C ALA A 100 9.58 17.47 -17.08
N ARG A 101 9.36 18.50 -17.92
CA ARG A 101 8.97 18.33 -19.33
C ARG A 101 10.00 17.49 -20.10
N GLU A 102 11.26 17.93 -20.07
CA GLU A 102 12.35 17.25 -20.80
C GLU A 102 12.54 15.82 -20.30
N ARG A 103 12.52 15.60 -18.98
CA ARG A 103 12.62 14.24 -18.41
C ARG A 103 11.46 13.35 -18.83
N ALA A 104 10.23 13.86 -18.79
CA ALA A 104 9.06 13.11 -19.24
C ALA A 104 9.10 12.79 -20.75
N GLU A 105 9.55 13.74 -21.57
CA GLU A 105 9.77 13.53 -23.02
C GLU A 105 10.81 12.45 -23.30
N GLU A 106 11.92 12.45 -22.57
CA GLU A 106 12.98 11.45 -22.71
C GLU A 106 12.42 10.04 -22.44
N LYS A 107 11.65 9.86 -21.36
CA LYS A 107 10.97 8.60 -21.05
C LYS A 107 9.94 8.22 -22.13
N MET A 108 9.16 9.20 -22.60
CA MET A 108 8.12 8.95 -23.60
C MET A 108 8.71 8.61 -24.97
N SER A 109 9.89 9.13 -25.32
CA SER A 109 10.61 8.80 -26.57
C SER A 109 10.97 7.31 -26.69
N THR A 110 11.03 6.63 -25.54
CA THR A 110 11.32 5.20 -25.43
C THR A 110 10.12 4.39 -24.90
N LEU A 111 8.92 4.98 -24.89
CA LEU A 111 7.66 4.39 -24.43
C LEU A 111 7.64 3.96 -22.94
N HIS A 112 8.53 4.50 -22.11
CA HIS A 112 8.50 4.31 -20.65
C HIS A 112 7.45 5.24 -20.00
N VAL A 113 6.16 4.98 -20.27
CA VAL A 113 5.07 5.88 -19.89
C VAL A 113 4.92 6.02 -18.36
N ALA A 114 5.08 4.92 -17.61
CA ALA A 114 5.05 4.94 -16.15
C ALA A 114 6.15 5.84 -15.56
N ASP A 115 7.36 5.75 -16.12
CA ASP A 115 8.49 6.58 -15.71
C ASP A 115 8.23 8.06 -16.04
N ALA A 116 7.63 8.36 -17.19
CA ALA A 116 7.26 9.74 -17.54
C ALA A 116 6.28 10.33 -16.50
N ILE A 117 5.28 9.55 -16.07
CA ILE A 117 4.37 9.96 -14.99
C ILE A 117 5.11 10.12 -13.66
N THR A 118 6.07 9.25 -13.35
CA THR A 118 6.91 9.37 -12.14
C THR A 118 7.68 10.71 -12.13
N GLU A 119 8.27 11.10 -13.25
CA GLU A 119 8.99 12.37 -13.40
C GLU A 119 8.07 13.59 -13.19
N ILE A 120 6.81 13.49 -13.63
CA ILE A 120 5.79 14.52 -13.40
C ILE A 120 5.40 14.57 -11.92
N PHE A 121 5.21 13.41 -11.27
CA PHE A 121 4.87 13.34 -9.85
C PHE A 121 5.95 13.88 -8.93
N GLU A 122 7.21 13.88 -9.37
CA GLU A 122 8.30 14.51 -8.63
C GLU A 122 8.08 16.02 -8.44
N VAL A 123 7.40 16.70 -9.37
CA VAL A 123 7.02 18.12 -9.21
C VAL A 123 6.11 18.30 -8.00
N PHE A 124 5.13 17.42 -7.82
CA PHE A 124 4.20 17.47 -6.68
C PHE A 124 4.88 17.07 -5.37
N LYS A 125 5.74 16.06 -5.38
CA LYS A 125 6.53 15.65 -4.21
C LYS A 125 7.46 16.79 -3.75
N ARG A 126 8.19 17.41 -4.69
CA ARG A 126 9.05 18.55 -4.41
C ARG A 126 8.26 19.76 -3.89
N SER A 127 7.07 20.01 -4.43
CA SER A 127 6.17 21.07 -3.98
C SER A 127 5.66 20.83 -2.55
N ASN A 128 5.35 19.59 -2.18
CA ASN A 128 5.01 19.26 -0.78
C ASN A 128 6.21 19.53 0.14
N LYS A 129 7.41 19.07 -0.23
CA LYS A 129 8.63 19.34 0.54
C LYS A 129 8.92 20.84 0.67
N TYR A 130 8.65 21.62 -0.38
CA TYR A 130 8.83 23.07 -0.39
C TYR A 130 7.93 23.76 0.64
N ILE A 131 6.69 23.30 0.83
CA ILE A 131 5.80 23.79 1.90
C ILE A 131 6.44 23.56 3.28
N ASP A 132 7.01 22.37 3.51
CA ASP A 132 7.61 22.03 4.80
C ASP A 132 8.90 22.83 5.06
N GLU A 133 9.71 23.09 4.03
CA GLU A 133 10.94 23.88 4.12
C GLU A 133 10.67 25.38 4.32
N THR A 134 9.66 25.93 3.63
CA THR A 134 9.32 27.36 3.70
C THR A 134 8.42 27.71 4.87
N THR A 135 7.70 26.73 5.42
CA THR A 135 6.78 26.90 6.55
C THR A 135 5.83 28.11 6.41
N PRO A 136 4.92 28.15 5.40
CA PRO A 136 4.07 29.32 5.15
C PRO A 136 3.28 29.82 6.35
N TRP A 137 2.90 28.92 7.27
CA TRP A 137 2.20 29.24 8.52
C TRP A 137 3.06 30.02 9.53
N ILE A 138 4.39 29.98 9.41
CA ILE A 138 5.31 30.81 10.19
C ILE A 138 5.47 32.16 9.48
N LEU A 139 5.69 32.16 8.16
CA LEU A 139 5.80 33.39 7.38
C LEU A 139 4.55 34.27 7.52
N ALA A 140 3.36 33.68 7.56
CA ALA A 140 2.09 34.39 7.74
C ALA A 140 1.92 35.09 9.10
N LYS A 141 2.79 34.83 10.09
CA LYS A 141 2.75 35.50 11.39
C LYS A 141 3.62 36.75 11.45
N ASP A 142 4.39 37.02 10.41
CA ASP A 142 5.35 38.11 10.33
C ASP A 142 5.01 39.03 9.15
N GLU A 143 4.51 40.23 9.46
CA GLU A 143 4.10 41.21 8.44
C GLU A 143 5.27 41.65 7.53
N GLU A 144 6.51 41.63 8.02
CA GLU A 144 7.68 41.97 7.19
C GLU A 144 7.96 40.87 6.14
N LYS A 145 7.48 39.65 6.36
CA LYS A 145 7.65 38.50 5.45
C LYS A 145 6.46 38.28 4.52
N LYS A 146 5.52 39.21 4.47
CA LYS A 146 4.31 39.09 3.64
C LYS A 146 4.62 38.92 2.16
N GLU A 147 5.62 39.64 1.64
CA GLU A 147 6.05 39.50 0.24
C GLU A 147 6.68 38.13 -0.01
N ARG A 148 7.48 37.63 0.94
CA ARG A 148 8.05 36.27 0.88
C ARG A 148 6.94 35.22 0.86
N LEU A 149 5.97 35.31 1.76
CA LEU A 149 4.81 34.42 1.78
C LEU A 149 4.05 34.43 0.45
N SER A 150 3.84 35.62 -0.12
CA SER A 150 3.19 35.76 -1.43
C SER A 150 3.96 35.05 -2.54
N THR A 151 5.28 35.24 -2.60
CA THR A 151 6.13 34.54 -3.58
C THR A 151 6.12 33.03 -3.36
N VAL A 152 6.19 32.54 -2.11
CA VAL A 152 6.12 31.09 -1.80
C VAL A 152 4.82 30.47 -2.33
N LEU A 153 3.67 31.07 -2.01
CA LEU A 153 2.38 30.55 -2.43
C LEU A 153 2.16 30.70 -3.94
N TYR A 154 2.70 31.74 -4.56
CA TYR A 154 2.73 31.89 -6.01
C TYR A 154 3.55 30.76 -6.67
N ASN A 155 4.77 30.49 -6.19
CA ASN A 155 5.64 29.45 -6.74
C ASN A 155 4.97 28.07 -6.69
N LEU A 156 4.24 27.78 -5.61
CA LEU A 156 3.45 26.55 -5.49
C LEU A 156 2.33 26.48 -6.53
N CYS A 157 1.57 27.56 -6.72
CA CYS A 157 0.53 27.60 -7.75
C CYS A 157 1.13 27.39 -9.14
N ASP A 158 2.23 28.07 -9.45
CA ASP A 158 2.94 27.97 -10.73
C ASP A 158 3.43 26.54 -11.01
N CYS A 159 4.09 25.91 -10.04
CA CYS A 159 4.59 24.53 -10.18
C CYS A 159 3.46 23.49 -10.27
N ILE A 160 2.36 23.70 -9.54
CA ILE A 160 1.18 22.82 -9.63
C ILE A 160 0.54 22.93 -11.01
N VAL A 161 0.43 24.13 -11.58
CA VAL A 161 -0.09 24.30 -12.95
C VAL A 161 0.81 23.61 -13.97
N ILE A 162 2.13 23.73 -13.83
CA ILE A 162 3.09 23.01 -14.69
C ILE A 162 2.88 21.50 -14.59
N GLY A 163 2.91 20.95 -13.37
CA GLY A 163 2.72 19.52 -13.15
C GLY A 163 1.36 19.00 -13.65
N ALA A 164 0.27 19.73 -13.39
CA ALA A 164 -1.07 19.37 -13.86
C ALA A 164 -1.17 19.40 -15.39
N SER A 165 -0.53 20.36 -16.05
CA SER A 165 -0.52 20.47 -17.50
C SER A 165 0.26 19.33 -18.16
N LEU A 166 1.41 18.95 -17.58
CA LEU A 166 2.16 17.76 -18.00
C LEU A 166 1.39 16.46 -17.75
N LEU A 167 0.58 16.41 -16.68
CA LEU A 167 -0.23 15.24 -16.34
C LEU A 167 -1.47 15.08 -17.24
N SER A 168 -1.88 16.13 -17.96
CA SER A 168 -3.13 16.15 -18.75
C SER A 168 -3.30 15.04 -19.79
N PRO A 169 -2.26 14.49 -20.45
CA PRO A 169 -2.43 13.35 -21.37
C PRO A 169 -2.86 12.06 -20.63
N TYR A 170 -2.52 11.96 -19.34
CA TYR A 170 -2.75 10.80 -18.50
C TYR A 170 -4.02 10.93 -17.67
N MET A 171 -4.22 12.11 -17.06
CA MET A 171 -5.35 12.43 -16.18
C MET A 171 -6.01 13.76 -16.60
N PRO A 172 -6.73 13.79 -17.75
CA PRO A 172 -7.26 15.02 -18.33
C PRO A 172 -8.29 15.74 -17.45
N ASP A 173 -9.20 15.00 -16.80
CA ASP A 173 -10.26 15.58 -15.98
C ASP A 173 -9.70 16.16 -14.69
N THR A 174 -8.70 15.49 -14.11
CA THR A 174 -7.97 15.92 -12.91
C THR A 174 -7.15 17.17 -13.20
N ALA A 175 -6.40 17.17 -14.31
CA ALA A 175 -5.65 18.35 -14.74
C ALA A 175 -6.60 19.53 -14.89
N LYS A 176 -7.70 19.36 -15.63
CA LYS A 176 -8.71 20.40 -15.80
C LYS A 176 -9.30 20.88 -14.46
N ALA A 177 -9.65 19.97 -13.56
CA ALA A 177 -10.20 20.31 -12.25
C ALA A 177 -9.21 21.11 -11.38
N ILE A 178 -7.91 20.81 -11.45
CA ILE A 178 -6.87 21.60 -10.78
C ILE A 178 -6.84 23.02 -11.33
N LEU A 179 -6.81 23.18 -12.65
CA LEU A 179 -6.74 24.49 -13.30
C LEU A 179 -7.99 25.33 -13.05
N GLU A 180 -9.17 24.71 -13.01
CA GLU A 180 -10.43 25.35 -12.62
C GLU A 180 -10.37 25.86 -11.17
N GLN A 181 -9.88 25.04 -10.23
CA GLN A 181 -9.71 25.47 -8.84
C GLN A 181 -8.65 26.58 -8.66
N MET A 182 -7.69 26.68 -9.59
CA MET A 182 -6.71 27.76 -9.64
C MET A 182 -7.20 28.99 -10.42
N ASN A 183 -8.38 28.94 -11.04
CA ASN A 183 -8.91 29.97 -11.94
C ASN A 183 -7.94 30.35 -13.06
N THR A 184 -7.28 29.36 -13.66
CA THR A 184 -6.37 29.54 -14.79
C THR A 184 -6.75 28.65 -15.98
N VAL A 185 -6.09 28.87 -17.10
CA VAL A 185 -6.22 28.06 -18.32
C VAL A 185 -4.95 27.24 -18.53
N MET A 186 -5.07 26.17 -19.32
CA MET A 186 -3.93 25.30 -19.59
C MET A 186 -2.88 26.07 -20.40
N PRO A 187 -1.64 26.19 -19.90
CA PRO A 187 -0.55 26.73 -20.68
C PRO A 187 -0.25 25.85 -21.89
N GLU A 188 0.32 26.46 -22.92
CA GLU A 188 0.88 25.74 -24.04
C GLU A 188 2.03 24.84 -23.58
N TYR A 189 2.13 23.65 -24.18
CA TYR A 189 3.11 22.65 -23.80
C TYR A 189 4.57 23.15 -23.89
N ASP A 190 4.87 23.96 -24.91
CA ASP A 190 6.19 24.58 -25.14
C ASP A 190 6.56 25.67 -24.11
N ALA A 191 5.63 26.06 -23.24
CA ALA A 191 5.86 27.02 -22.16
C ALA A 191 6.13 26.36 -20.81
N LEU A 192 5.98 25.04 -20.69
CA LEU A 192 6.10 24.31 -19.41
C LEU A 192 7.56 24.15 -18.92
N ASP A 193 8.53 24.63 -19.70
CA ASP A 193 9.95 24.74 -19.31
C ASP A 193 10.32 26.14 -18.75
N LYS A 194 9.34 27.01 -18.55
CA LYS A 194 9.51 28.38 -18.02
C LYS A 194 8.59 28.64 -16.84
N ARG A 195 8.99 29.60 -16.00
CA ARG A 195 8.14 30.14 -14.92
C ARG A 195 6.97 30.94 -15.50
N GLY A 196 5.89 31.06 -14.74
CA GLY A 196 4.73 31.89 -15.11
C GLY A 196 3.66 31.15 -15.91
N ALA A 197 3.58 29.83 -15.73
CA ALA A 197 2.43 29.03 -16.13
C ALA A 197 1.16 29.46 -15.36
N PHE A 198 1.32 29.93 -14.12
CA PHE A 198 0.30 30.61 -13.35
C PHE A 198 0.49 32.13 -13.40
N VAL A 199 -0.55 32.87 -13.79
CA VAL A 199 -0.45 34.33 -13.91
C VAL A 199 -0.39 34.98 -12.52
N SER A 200 0.67 35.74 -12.25
CA SER A 200 0.86 36.45 -10.99
C SER A 200 -0.30 37.40 -10.69
N GLY A 201 -0.84 37.33 -9.47
CA GLY A 201 -2.00 38.11 -9.03
C GLY A 201 -3.35 37.46 -9.36
N THR A 202 -3.36 36.24 -9.91
CA THR A 202 -4.59 35.46 -10.07
C THR A 202 -5.15 35.08 -8.70
N LYS A 203 -6.47 35.16 -8.56
CA LYS A 203 -7.20 34.73 -7.37
C LYS A 203 -7.59 33.26 -7.52
N VAL A 204 -7.17 32.40 -6.61
CA VAL A 204 -7.60 30.99 -6.59
C VAL A 204 -9.07 30.85 -6.15
N SER A 205 -9.66 29.67 -6.34
CA SER A 205 -11.03 29.39 -5.87
C SER A 205 -11.16 29.58 -4.36
N GLU A 206 -12.32 30.08 -3.90
CA GLU A 206 -12.56 30.34 -2.47
C GLU A 206 -12.78 29.05 -1.67
N ASP A 207 -13.35 28.02 -2.31
CA ASP A 207 -13.64 26.72 -1.71
C ASP A 207 -12.97 25.61 -2.52
N PRO A 208 -11.75 25.17 -2.14
CA PRO A 208 -11.05 24.12 -2.85
C PRO A 208 -11.73 22.76 -2.67
N ALA A 209 -12.20 22.19 -3.77
CA ALA A 209 -12.79 20.87 -3.82
C ALA A 209 -11.75 19.77 -3.53
N VAL A 210 -12.17 18.72 -2.84
CA VAL A 210 -11.35 17.50 -2.68
C VAL A 210 -11.31 16.78 -4.02
N LEU A 211 -10.11 16.63 -4.60
CA LEU A 211 -9.93 15.95 -5.88
C LEU A 211 -10.08 14.42 -5.76
N PHE A 212 -9.60 13.86 -4.64
CA PHE A 212 -9.60 12.43 -4.38
C PHE A 212 -9.94 12.15 -2.92
N ASP A 213 -11.09 11.52 -2.69
CA ASP A 213 -11.51 11.11 -1.35
C ASP A 213 -10.84 9.79 -0.97
N ARG A 214 -10.05 9.80 0.10
CA ARG A 214 -9.33 8.62 0.57
C ARG A 214 -10.28 7.43 0.72
N LYS A 215 -9.86 6.28 0.18
CA LYS A 215 -10.60 5.02 0.21
C LYS A 215 -10.08 4.12 1.32
N LYS A 216 -10.96 3.44 2.03
CA LYS A 216 -10.58 2.32 2.90
C LYS A 216 -10.75 1.02 2.12
N LEU A 217 -9.75 0.14 2.20
CA LEU A 217 -9.79 -1.14 1.51
C LEU A 217 -11.03 -1.96 1.91
N GLU A 218 -11.36 -1.99 3.20
CA GLU A 218 -12.54 -2.70 3.71
C GLU A 218 -13.85 -2.23 3.05
N ASP A 219 -14.00 -0.93 2.81
CA ASP A 219 -15.22 -0.37 2.21
C ASP A 219 -15.27 -0.68 0.71
N VAL A 220 -14.13 -0.60 0.02
CA VAL A 220 -13.98 -1.02 -1.38
C VAL A 220 -14.34 -2.50 -1.56
N LEU A 221 -13.80 -3.39 -0.72
CA LEU A 221 -14.09 -4.82 -0.81
C LEU A 221 -15.57 -5.13 -0.56
N LYS A 222 -16.21 -4.45 0.40
CA LYS A 222 -17.67 -4.58 0.63
C LYS A 222 -18.49 -4.12 -0.58
N GLU A 223 -18.08 -3.07 -1.28
CA GLU A 223 -18.75 -2.62 -2.51
C GLU A 223 -18.58 -3.63 -3.64
N VAL A 224 -17.38 -4.18 -3.81
CA VAL A 224 -17.10 -5.23 -4.80
C VAL A 224 -17.94 -6.48 -4.54
N GLU A 225 -18.04 -6.93 -3.29
CA GLU A 225 -18.84 -8.10 -2.91
C GLU A 225 -20.34 -7.88 -3.21
N LYS A 226 -20.85 -6.65 -3.05
CA LYS A 226 -22.24 -6.32 -3.41
C LYS A 226 -22.48 -6.35 -4.91
N LEU A 227 -21.53 -5.88 -5.71
CA LEU A 227 -21.64 -5.82 -7.17
C LEU A 227 -21.43 -7.20 -7.81
N TYR A 228 -20.54 -8.00 -7.22
CA TYR A 228 -20.18 -9.34 -7.67
C TYR A 228 -20.32 -10.34 -6.51
N PRO A 229 -21.56 -10.61 -6.04
CA PRO A 229 -21.76 -11.58 -4.99
C PRO A 229 -21.22 -12.94 -5.46
N PRO A 230 -20.50 -13.68 -4.58
CA PRO A 230 -19.90 -14.94 -4.96
C PRO A 230 -20.97 -15.87 -5.54
N LYS A 231 -20.76 -16.33 -6.77
CA LYS A 231 -21.64 -17.33 -7.38
C LYS A 231 -21.53 -18.61 -6.54
N LYS A 232 -22.66 -19.05 -5.97
CA LYS A 232 -22.78 -20.42 -5.45
C LYS A 232 -22.43 -21.37 -6.60
N GLU A 233 -21.44 -22.22 -6.41
CA GLU A 233 -21.05 -23.21 -7.41
C GLU A 233 -22.23 -24.15 -7.71
N GLU A 234 -22.87 -23.98 -8.87
CA GLU A 234 -23.63 -25.07 -9.49
C GLU A 234 -22.63 -26.08 -10.04
N SER A 235 -22.57 -27.22 -9.37
CA SER A 235 -21.69 -28.34 -9.71
C SER A 235 -22.22 -29.10 -10.94
N ASP A 236 -21.89 -28.62 -12.13
CA ASP A 236 -22.04 -29.43 -13.34
C ASP A 236 -20.92 -30.47 -13.42
N LYS A 237 -21.29 -31.72 -13.11
CA LYS A 237 -20.48 -32.92 -13.33
C LYS A 237 -20.24 -33.12 -14.82
N LYS A 238 -18.97 -33.11 -15.25
CA LYS A 238 -18.39 -34.15 -16.15
C LYS A 238 -16.87 -34.04 -16.31
N ASP A 239 -16.22 -34.97 -15.64
CA ASP A 239 -15.15 -35.89 -16.08
C ASP A 239 -13.80 -35.37 -16.65
N GLY A 240 -12.73 -35.84 -15.99
CA GLY A 240 -11.43 -36.14 -16.61
C GLY A 240 -10.29 -35.12 -16.47
N GLY A 241 -9.52 -35.17 -15.37
CA GLY A 241 -8.11 -34.74 -15.37
C GLY A 241 -7.63 -33.93 -14.15
N THR A 242 -6.90 -34.62 -13.26
CA THR A 242 -5.83 -34.14 -12.36
C THR A 242 -6.19 -33.05 -11.33
N LYS A 243 -6.51 -33.49 -10.10
CA LYS A 243 -6.73 -32.65 -8.92
C LYS A 243 -5.42 -32.15 -8.31
N SER A 244 -5.23 -30.83 -8.28
CA SER A 244 -4.63 -30.13 -7.12
C SER A 244 -5.69 -29.21 -6.55
N ALA A 245 -6.08 -29.49 -5.31
CA ALA A 245 -6.98 -28.67 -4.51
C ALA A 245 -6.17 -27.66 -3.71
N ALA A 246 -6.56 -26.39 -3.74
CA ALA A 246 -6.13 -25.39 -2.78
C ALA A 246 -7.38 -24.62 -2.35
N GLY A 247 -7.79 -24.86 -1.10
CA GLY A 247 -8.92 -24.23 -0.45
C GLY A 247 -8.58 -22.82 0.06
N GLU A 248 -9.64 -22.04 0.28
CA GLU A 248 -9.63 -20.68 0.83
C GLU A 248 -8.92 -20.60 2.18
N ALA A 249 -8.14 -19.54 2.39
CA ALA A 249 -7.48 -19.23 3.65
C ALA A 249 -8.33 -18.27 4.51
N PRO A 250 -8.33 -18.40 5.85
CA PRO A 250 -9.10 -17.52 6.75
C PRO A 250 -8.53 -16.10 6.80
N ALA A 251 -9.42 -15.11 6.97
CA ALA A 251 -9.04 -13.72 7.23
C ALA A 251 -8.44 -13.56 8.64
N ALA A 252 -7.22 -13.04 8.74
CA ALA A 252 -6.52 -12.82 10.00
C ALA A 252 -6.47 -11.32 10.36
N GLU A 253 -6.71 -10.99 11.63
CA GLU A 253 -6.41 -9.67 12.18
C GLU A 253 -4.89 -9.40 12.13
N HIS A 254 -4.48 -8.34 11.45
CA HIS A 254 -3.08 -8.00 11.31
C HIS A 254 -2.53 -7.36 12.59
N LYS A 255 -1.50 -7.97 13.17
CA LYS A 255 -0.68 -7.36 14.22
C LYS A 255 0.20 -6.27 13.61
N SER A 256 0.67 -5.34 14.45
CA SER A 256 1.62 -4.31 14.05
C SER A 256 2.83 -4.89 13.32
N GLU A 257 3.35 -4.14 12.35
CA GLU A 257 4.56 -4.49 11.61
C GLU A 257 5.75 -4.67 12.57
N ILE A 258 6.56 -5.70 12.32
CA ILE A 258 7.82 -5.98 13.03
C ILE A 258 8.99 -5.85 12.06
N THR A 259 10.19 -5.56 12.56
CA THR A 259 11.39 -5.49 11.70
C THR A 259 11.99 -6.88 11.48
N ILE A 260 12.89 -7.03 10.49
CA ILE A 260 13.63 -8.28 10.29
C ILE A 260 14.47 -8.65 11.53
N ASP A 261 14.98 -7.65 12.26
CA ASP A 261 15.71 -7.85 13.52
C ASP A 261 14.83 -8.51 14.60
N ASP A 262 13.51 -8.32 14.55
CA ASP A 262 12.59 -8.98 15.48
C ASP A 262 12.37 -10.45 15.12
N PHE A 263 12.42 -10.80 13.84
CA PHE A 263 12.42 -12.19 13.37
C PHE A 263 13.73 -12.89 13.73
N ASP A 264 14.88 -12.24 13.52
CA ASP A 264 16.21 -12.77 13.88
C ASP A 264 16.37 -13.05 15.38
N LYS A 265 15.57 -12.40 16.24
CA LYS A 265 15.53 -12.70 17.68
C LYS A 265 14.83 -14.00 18.00
N MET A 266 14.03 -14.57 17.11
CA MET A 266 13.28 -15.81 17.34
C MET A 266 14.09 -17.01 16.89
N GLU A 267 14.29 -17.98 17.78
CA GLU A 267 14.97 -19.23 17.41
C GLU A 267 13.93 -20.26 16.97
N LEU A 268 13.84 -20.49 15.66
CA LEU A 268 12.91 -21.43 15.04
C LEU A 268 13.66 -22.68 14.55
N ARG A 269 13.23 -23.86 14.99
CA ARG A 269 13.86 -25.15 14.70
C ARG A 269 12.85 -26.20 14.24
N VAL A 270 13.31 -27.15 13.43
CA VAL A 270 12.58 -28.40 13.16
C VAL A 270 12.82 -29.37 14.32
N GLY A 271 11.74 -29.80 14.98
CA GLY A 271 11.76 -30.78 16.06
C GLY A 271 11.09 -32.11 15.69
N VAL A 272 11.54 -33.22 16.28
CA VAL A 272 10.92 -34.55 16.15
C VAL A 272 10.31 -34.96 17.48
N ILE A 273 9.01 -35.26 17.49
CA ILE A 273 8.32 -35.66 18.71
C ILE A 273 8.67 -37.11 19.04
N LYS A 274 9.35 -37.33 20.18
CA LYS A 274 9.74 -38.67 20.64
C LYS A 274 8.67 -39.32 21.51
N GLN A 275 7.97 -38.50 22.29
CA GLN A 275 6.93 -38.94 23.20
C GLN A 275 5.86 -37.85 23.28
N CYS A 276 4.61 -38.25 23.39
CA CYS A 276 3.50 -37.34 23.61
C CYS A 276 2.52 -37.99 24.57
N GLU A 277 2.02 -37.22 25.54
CA GLU A 277 1.06 -37.68 26.54
C GLU A 277 -0.02 -36.64 26.79
N ALA A 278 -1.20 -37.09 27.19
CA ALA A 278 -2.27 -36.20 27.60
C ALA A 278 -2.00 -35.61 28.99
N VAL A 279 -2.16 -34.29 29.15
CA VAL A 279 -2.04 -33.67 30.48
C VAL A 279 -3.26 -34.04 31.32
N GLU A 280 -3.09 -34.80 32.41
CA GLU A 280 -4.19 -35.30 33.25
C GLU A 280 -5.12 -34.19 33.76
N LYS A 281 -4.55 -33.02 34.07
CA LYS A 281 -5.27 -31.85 34.59
C LYS A 281 -5.96 -31.00 33.52
N SER A 282 -5.90 -31.39 32.24
CA SER A 282 -6.51 -30.61 31.16
C SER A 282 -7.04 -31.46 30.00
N LYS A 283 -8.30 -31.23 29.63
CA LYS A 283 -8.93 -31.85 28.45
C LYS A 283 -8.46 -31.26 27.11
N LYS A 284 -7.64 -30.19 27.13
CA LYS A 284 -7.20 -29.47 25.92
C LYS A 284 -5.71 -29.60 25.62
N LEU A 285 -4.90 -30.08 26.57
CA LEU A 285 -3.44 -30.03 26.47
C LEU A 285 -2.80 -31.40 26.23
N LEU A 286 -1.82 -31.42 25.33
CA LEU A 286 -0.84 -32.49 25.16
C LEU A 286 0.53 -32.00 25.65
N CYS A 287 1.32 -32.91 26.21
CA CYS A 287 2.71 -32.69 26.60
C CYS A 287 3.60 -33.52 25.68
N SER A 288 4.44 -32.86 24.90
CA SER A 288 5.33 -33.49 23.92
C SER A 288 6.79 -33.33 24.32
N GLN A 289 7.56 -34.42 24.23
CA GLN A 289 9.03 -34.40 24.29
C GLN A 289 9.56 -34.27 22.87
N VAL A 290 10.11 -33.10 22.55
CA VAL A 290 10.50 -32.72 21.20
C VAL A 290 12.02 -32.66 21.08
N ASP A 291 12.59 -33.55 20.29
CA ASP A 291 14.02 -33.60 19.98
C ASP A 291 14.34 -32.56 18.90
N ILE A 292 15.16 -31.58 19.27
CA ILE A 292 15.64 -30.51 18.37
C ILE A 292 17.10 -30.75 17.95
N GLY A 293 17.57 -32.00 18.01
CA GLY A 293 18.90 -32.42 17.54
C GLY A 293 19.98 -32.31 18.63
N ASP A 294 20.10 -31.16 19.29
CA ASP A 294 21.09 -30.93 20.36
C ASP A 294 20.55 -31.27 21.76
N ARG A 295 19.25 -31.08 21.98
CA ARG A 295 18.55 -31.38 23.24
C ARG A 295 17.08 -31.75 22.99
N THR A 296 16.41 -32.23 24.04
CA THR A 296 14.96 -32.49 24.02
C THR A 296 14.25 -31.45 24.88
N LEU A 297 13.22 -30.81 24.32
CA LEU A 297 12.38 -29.83 25.00
C LEU A 297 11.03 -30.43 25.37
N GLN A 298 10.55 -30.10 26.57
CA GLN A 298 9.17 -30.40 26.96
C GLN A 298 8.25 -29.26 26.51
N ILE A 299 7.28 -29.55 25.64
CA ILE A 299 6.37 -28.53 25.08
C ILE A 299 4.92 -28.95 25.33
N VAL A 300 4.17 -28.05 25.97
CA VAL A 300 2.75 -28.27 26.29
C VAL A 300 1.92 -27.46 25.28
N SER A 301 1.05 -28.13 24.53
CA SER A 301 0.30 -27.54 23.41
C SER A 301 -1.21 -27.77 23.50
N GLY A 302 -2.00 -26.78 23.05
CA GLY A 302 -3.47 -26.74 23.08
C GLY A 302 -4.20 -27.62 22.06
N ILE A 303 -3.53 -28.62 21.50
CA ILE A 303 -3.98 -29.30 20.27
C ILE A 303 -4.69 -30.64 20.52
N ARG A 304 -4.97 -31.00 21.78
CA ARG A 304 -5.56 -32.31 22.15
C ARG A 304 -6.92 -32.59 21.49
N LYS A 305 -7.63 -31.56 21.06
CA LYS A 305 -8.90 -31.71 20.32
C LYS A 305 -8.71 -32.20 18.88
N HIS A 306 -7.52 -31.99 18.30
CA HIS A 306 -7.23 -32.23 16.89
C HIS A 306 -6.23 -33.39 16.68
N TYR A 307 -5.43 -33.73 17.70
CA TYR A 307 -4.46 -34.82 17.64
C TYR A 307 -4.51 -35.71 18.88
N SER A 308 -4.31 -37.01 18.67
CA SER A 308 -4.09 -37.97 19.76
C SER A 308 -2.58 -38.08 20.13
N PRO A 309 -2.23 -38.48 21.36
CA PRO A 309 -0.82 -38.69 21.73
C PRO A 309 -0.07 -39.64 20.78
N GLU A 310 -0.73 -40.70 20.32
CA GLU A 310 -0.15 -41.71 19.43
C GLU A 310 0.15 -41.13 18.04
N GLU A 311 -0.72 -40.26 17.54
CA GLU A 311 -0.53 -39.58 16.25
C GLU A 311 0.60 -38.55 16.27
N MET A 312 0.98 -38.06 17.44
CA MET A 312 2.02 -37.04 17.58
C MET A 312 3.43 -37.64 17.54
N VAL A 313 3.61 -38.87 18.00
CA VAL A 313 4.92 -39.51 18.06
C VAL A 313 5.47 -39.74 16.65
N GLY A 314 6.71 -39.31 16.43
CA GLY A 314 7.41 -39.40 15.14
C GLY A 314 7.15 -38.24 14.18
N LYS A 315 6.22 -37.33 14.47
CA LYS A 315 5.99 -36.16 13.62
C LYS A 315 7.16 -35.17 13.69
N ARG A 316 7.47 -34.57 12.54
CA ARG A 316 8.33 -33.39 12.42
C ARG A 316 7.49 -32.15 12.53
N VAL A 317 7.89 -31.22 13.39
CA VAL A 317 7.13 -30.02 13.71
C VAL A 317 8.05 -28.80 13.75
N MET A 318 7.52 -27.62 13.43
CA MET A 318 8.23 -26.37 13.62
C MET A 318 8.04 -25.87 15.06
N VAL A 319 9.13 -25.42 15.67
CA VAL A 319 9.22 -25.11 17.10
C VAL A 319 9.92 -23.78 17.33
N ILE A 320 9.38 -22.93 18.20
CA ILE A 320 10.13 -21.81 18.78
C ILE A 320 10.83 -22.30 20.05
N THR A 321 12.16 -22.19 20.11
CA THR A 321 13.00 -22.82 21.15
C THR A 321 13.56 -21.85 22.18
N ASN A 322 13.45 -20.53 21.95
CA ASN A 322 14.00 -19.50 22.84
C ASN A 322 12.94 -18.68 23.60
N LEU A 323 11.73 -19.23 23.77
CA LEU A 323 10.71 -18.64 24.65
C LEU A 323 11.04 -18.90 26.12
N ALA A 324 10.72 -17.93 26.99
CA ALA A 324 10.79 -18.12 28.43
C ALA A 324 9.86 -19.27 28.87
N PRO A 325 10.30 -20.19 29.76
CA PRO A 325 9.47 -21.29 30.21
C PRO A 325 8.17 -20.82 30.87
N ALA A 326 7.05 -21.46 30.53
CA ALA A 326 5.73 -21.14 31.06
C ALA A 326 5.06 -22.38 31.67
N LYS A 327 4.32 -22.23 32.77
CA LYS A 327 3.57 -23.32 33.40
C LYS A 327 2.14 -23.36 32.87
N LEU A 328 1.76 -24.45 32.21
CA LEU A 328 0.42 -24.69 31.69
C LEU A 328 -0.21 -25.87 32.42
N ALA A 329 -1.31 -25.64 33.14
CA ALA A 329 -1.98 -26.64 33.99
C ALA A 329 -1.03 -27.37 34.98
N GLY A 330 0.02 -26.68 35.43
CA GLY A 330 1.03 -27.22 36.36
C GLY A 330 2.20 -27.96 35.71
N VAL A 331 2.23 -28.08 34.38
CA VAL A 331 3.32 -28.68 33.59
C VAL A 331 4.13 -27.56 32.93
N GLU A 332 5.46 -27.64 32.97
CA GLU A 332 6.34 -26.65 32.36
C GLU A 332 6.45 -26.85 30.84
N SER A 333 6.32 -25.77 30.08
CA SER A 333 6.51 -25.71 28.63
C SER A 333 7.72 -24.84 28.32
N GLN A 334 8.69 -25.38 27.61
CA GLN A 334 9.99 -24.77 27.30
C GLN A 334 10.08 -24.28 25.84
N GLY A 335 8.94 -24.20 25.16
CA GLY A 335 8.85 -23.78 23.76
C GLY A 335 7.41 -23.75 23.28
N MET A 336 7.24 -23.57 21.96
CA MET A 336 5.93 -23.51 21.31
C MET A 336 5.95 -24.27 19.99
N LEU A 337 4.93 -25.12 19.75
CA LEU A 337 4.68 -25.74 18.45
C LEU A 337 3.89 -24.77 17.57
N LEU A 338 4.29 -24.63 16.31
CA LEU A 338 3.56 -23.80 15.34
C LEU A 338 2.44 -24.59 14.66
N CYS A 339 1.25 -24.01 14.66
CA CYS A 339 0.06 -24.56 14.01
C CYS A 339 -0.61 -23.48 13.15
N ALA A 340 -1.17 -23.87 12.01
CA ALA A 340 -2.16 -23.10 11.29
C ALA A 340 -3.54 -23.36 11.89
N GLU A 341 -4.39 -22.33 11.95
CA GLU A 341 -5.78 -22.41 12.39
C GLU A 341 -6.70 -22.01 11.24
N ASP A 342 -7.75 -22.78 10.96
CA ASP A 342 -8.79 -22.41 10.00
C ASP A 342 -9.93 -21.59 10.63
N ALA A 343 -10.87 -21.11 9.82
CA ALA A 343 -12.01 -20.32 10.29
C ALA A 343 -12.97 -21.08 11.23
N GLU A 344 -12.89 -22.42 11.26
CA GLU A 344 -13.69 -23.29 12.12
C GLU A 344 -12.95 -23.64 13.43
N GLY A 345 -11.72 -23.15 13.60
CA GLY A 345 -10.86 -23.40 14.76
C GLY A 345 -10.14 -24.75 14.70
N ASN A 346 -9.99 -25.36 13.51
CA ASN A 346 -9.20 -26.58 13.34
C ASN A 346 -7.71 -26.24 13.25
N LEU A 347 -6.90 -26.97 14.02
CA LEU A 347 -5.45 -26.76 14.07
C LEU A 347 -4.70 -27.81 13.24
N ALA A 348 -3.80 -27.32 12.39
CA ALA A 348 -2.87 -28.13 11.61
C ALA A 348 -1.41 -27.82 11.98
N LEU A 349 -0.62 -28.81 12.36
CA LEU A 349 0.81 -28.62 12.64
C LEU A 349 1.57 -28.18 11.39
N MET A 350 2.46 -27.20 11.55
CA MET A 350 3.38 -26.79 10.48
C MET A 350 4.52 -27.79 10.35
N THR A 351 4.72 -28.33 9.14
CA THR A 351 5.74 -29.33 8.82
C THR A 351 6.52 -28.92 7.59
N PRO A 352 7.84 -29.20 7.51
CA PRO A 352 8.60 -28.93 6.29
C PRO A 352 8.09 -29.81 5.14
N GLU A 353 8.05 -29.27 3.92
CA GLU A 353 7.64 -30.01 2.71
C GLU A 353 8.58 -31.18 2.41
N LYS A 354 9.86 -31.02 2.76
CA LYS A 354 10.91 -32.04 2.61
C LYS A 354 11.34 -32.59 3.95
N ASP A 355 11.89 -33.80 3.92
CA ASP A 355 12.54 -34.39 5.08
C ASP A 355 13.74 -33.53 5.52
N MET A 356 13.68 -33.02 6.75
CA MET A 356 14.74 -32.23 7.38
C MET A 356 15.19 -32.90 8.69
N PRO A 357 16.49 -32.83 9.02
CA PRO A 357 17.02 -33.37 10.27
C PRO A 357 16.46 -32.60 11.48
N ALA A 358 16.38 -33.27 12.63
CA ALA A 358 16.09 -32.59 13.90
C ALA A 358 17.16 -31.52 14.17
N GLY A 359 16.72 -30.32 14.54
CA GLY A 359 17.59 -29.16 14.79
C GLY A 359 17.89 -28.29 13.58
N ALA A 360 17.36 -28.64 12.40
CA ALA A 360 17.43 -27.75 11.23
C ALA A 360 16.84 -26.37 11.57
N GLU A 361 17.57 -25.32 11.23
CA GLU A 361 17.16 -23.93 11.41
C GLU A 361 16.09 -23.56 10.38
N ILE A 362 15.10 -22.80 10.82
CA ILE A 362 14.06 -22.23 9.96
C ILE A 362 14.44 -20.76 9.75
N CYS A 363 14.85 -20.42 8.53
CA CYS A 363 15.33 -19.10 8.15
C CYS A 363 14.38 -18.37 7.19
#